data_AF-A0A239MF97-F1
#
_entry.id   AF-A0A239MF97-F1
#
_cell.length_a   1.000
_cell.length_b   1.000
_cell.length_c   1.000
_cell.angle_alpha   90.00
_cell.angle_beta   90.00
_cell.angle_gamma   90.00
#
_symmetry.space_group_name_H-M   'P 1'
#
loop_
_entity.id
_entity.type
_entity.pdbx_description
1 polymer ?
#
loop_
_entity_poly.entity_id
_entity_poly.type
_entity_poly.pdbx_seq_one_letter_code
_entity_poly.pdbx_strand_id
1 'polypeptide(L)'
;MNGDEALGLLVRDIGDAGVEEMAGSPGLAAAVDQHVAALRDELGAPGPDELMGYLTEFAEDAFNRGWWPHDPGDWEFVRIVAVCWMMRDAA
;
A
#
# COMPACT_ATOMS: atom_id res chain seq x y z
N MET A 1 -17.78 14.35 -5.15
CA MET A 1 -16.72 13.44 -4.68
C MET A 1 -15.68 14.31 -4.02
N ASN A 2 -15.48 14.17 -2.71
CA ASN A 2 -14.41 14.88 -2.01
C ASN A 2 -13.06 14.25 -2.40
N GLY A 3 -11.96 15.00 -2.29
CA GLY A 3 -10.62 14.50 -2.65
C GLY A 3 -10.25 13.21 -1.90
N ASP A 4 -10.58 13.15 -0.61
CA ASP A 4 -10.27 12.03 0.28
C ASP A 4 -11.04 10.75 -0.08
N GLU A 5 -12.27 10.90 -0.57
CA GLU A 5 -13.09 9.75 -1.00
C GLU A 5 -12.56 9.14 -2.30
N ALA A 6 -12.13 9.99 -3.25
CA ALA A 6 -11.49 9.54 -4.48
C ALA A 6 -10.15 8.84 -4.20
N LEU A 7 -9.39 9.37 -3.23
CA LEU A 7 -8.15 8.79 -2.78
C LEU A 7 -8.35 7.40 -2.15
N GLY A 8 -9.31 7.28 -1.22
CA GLY A 8 -9.61 5.99 -0.58
C GLY A 8 -10.03 4.91 -1.57
N LEU A 9 -10.82 5.26 -2.59
CA LEU A 9 -11.18 4.33 -3.68
C LEU A 9 -9.97 3.90 -4.49
N LEU A 10 -9.13 4.86 -4.88
CA LEU A 10 -7.92 4.58 -5.66
C LEU A 10 -6.94 3.67 -4.91
N VAL A 11 -6.68 3.97 -3.64
CA VAL A 11 -5.79 3.16 -2.79
C VAL A 11 -6.30 1.73 -2.67
N ARG A 12 -7.62 1.54 -2.50
CA ARG A 12 -8.22 0.21 -2.47
C ARG A 12 -8.04 -0.52 -3.80
N ASP A 13 -8.32 0.15 -4.92
CA ASP A 13 -8.21 -0.46 -6.24
C ASP A 13 -6.75 -0.85 -6.57
N ILE A 14 -5.77 -0.03 -6.16
CA ILE A 14 -4.33 -0.36 -6.24
C ILE A 14 -4.00 -1.57 -5.36
N GLY A 15 -4.46 -1.57 -4.12
CA GLY A 15 -4.22 -2.66 -3.17
C GLY A 15 -4.74 -3.99 -3.69
N ASP A 16 -6.00 -4.04 -4.15
CA ASP A 16 -6.62 -5.24 -4.68
C ASP A 16 -5.88 -5.76 -5.92
N ALA A 17 -5.62 -4.88 -6.92
CA ALA A 17 -4.93 -5.26 -8.14
C ALA A 17 -3.48 -5.70 -7.89
N GLY A 18 -2.76 -5.00 -7.02
CA GLY A 18 -1.38 -5.32 -6.69
C GLY A 18 -1.27 -6.65 -5.93
N VAL A 19 -2.20 -6.91 -4.99
CA VAL A 19 -2.23 -8.18 -4.27
C VAL A 19 -2.51 -9.36 -5.21
N GLU A 20 -3.39 -9.18 -6.19
CA GLU A 20 -3.64 -10.20 -7.23
C GLU A 20 -2.41 -10.42 -8.13
N GLU A 21 -1.74 -9.35 -8.56
CA GLU A 21 -0.57 -9.41 -9.43
C GLU A 21 0.64 -10.12 -8.78
N MET A 22 0.78 -10.06 -7.45
CA MET A 22 1.85 -10.76 -6.74
C MET A 22 1.87 -12.28 -7.03
N ALA A 23 0.73 -12.89 -7.35
CA ALA A 23 0.68 -14.31 -7.70
C ALA A 23 1.36 -14.61 -9.05
N GLY A 24 1.40 -13.66 -9.97
CA GLY A 24 2.00 -13.78 -11.31
C GLY A 24 3.41 -13.20 -11.42
N SER A 25 3.81 -12.34 -10.48
CA SER A 25 5.08 -11.58 -10.54
C SER A 25 5.93 -11.80 -9.28
N PRO A 26 6.87 -12.76 -9.29
CA PRO A 26 7.76 -13.01 -8.15
C PRO A 26 8.62 -11.79 -7.76
N GLY A 27 8.93 -10.92 -8.73
CA GLY A 27 9.65 -9.67 -8.48
C GLY A 27 8.82 -8.68 -7.65
N LEU A 28 7.52 -8.55 -7.95
CA LEU A 28 6.60 -7.74 -7.16
C LEU A 28 6.42 -8.31 -5.76
N ALA A 29 6.20 -9.62 -5.64
CA ALA A 29 6.08 -10.29 -4.34
C ALA A 29 7.30 -10.04 -3.45
N ALA A 30 8.52 -10.16 -4.00
CA ALA A 30 9.74 -9.89 -3.26
C ALA A 30 9.88 -8.41 -2.84
N ALA A 31 9.44 -7.46 -3.68
CA ALA A 31 9.44 -6.04 -3.33
C ALA A 31 8.43 -5.73 -2.20
N VAL A 32 7.24 -6.33 -2.28
CA VAL A 32 6.23 -6.23 -1.22
C VAL A 32 6.75 -6.80 0.10
N ASP A 33 7.37 -7.99 0.09
CA ASP A 33 7.97 -8.60 1.30
C ASP A 33 9.01 -7.67 1.96
N GLN A 34 9.84 -6.98 1.16
CA GLN A 34 10.80 -6.01 1.68
C GLN A 34 10.11 -4.82 2.36
N HIS A 35 9.04 -4.30 1.75
CA HIS A 35 8.27 -3.21 2.34
C HIS A 35 7.52 -3.64 3.60
N VAL A 36 7.00 -4.87 3.65
CA VAL A 36 6.38 -5.44 4.84
C VAL A 36 7.40 -5.54 5.99
N ALA A 37 8.63 -5.99 5.71
CA ALA A 37 9.70 -6.02 6.70
C ALA A 37 10.02 -4.62 7.24
N ALA A 38 10.15 -3.63 6.35
CA ALA A 38 10.38 -2.24 6.73
C ALA A 38 9.21 -1.68 7.57
N LEU A 39 7.96 -1.95 7.20
CA LEU A 39 6.78 -1.54 7.96
C LEU A 39 6.74 -2.14 9.36
N ARG A 40 7.11 -3.42 9.50
CA ARG A 40 7.23 -4.08 10.82
C ARG A 40 8.37 -3.48 11.65
N ASP A 41 9.47 -3.10 11.03
CA ASP A 41 10.57 -2.43 11.74
C ASP A 41 10.19 -1.00 12.17
N GLU A 42 9.41 -0.28 11.36
CA GLU A 42 8.96 1.09 11.62
C GLU A 42 7.80 1.16 12.63
N LEU A 43 6.82 0.27 12.51
CA LEU A 43 5.55 0.30 13.26
C LEU A 43 5.47 -0.78 14.35
N GLY A 44 6.40 -1.74 14.37
CA GLY A 44 6.37 -2.89 15.28
C GLY A 44 5.33 -3.92 14.87
N ALA A 45 4.29 -4.09 15.67
CA ALA A 45 3.19 -5.03 15.43
C ALA A 45 1.87 -4.27 15.25
N PRO A 46 1.71 -3.53 14.13
CA PRO A 46 0.59 -2.64 13.96
C PRO A 46 -0.73 -3.40 13.84
N GLY A 47 -1.76 -2.85 14.47
CA GLY A 47 -3.13 -3.31 14.29
C GLY A 47 -3.77 -2.77 13.00
N PRO A 48 -4.96 -3.27 12.60
CA PRO A 48 -5.65 -2.81 11.40
C PRO A 48 -5.91 -1.29 11.37
N ASP A 49 -6.27 -0.69 12.50
CA ASP A 49 -6.53 0.76 12.58
C ASP A 49 -5.26 1.60 12.38
N GLU A 50 -4.12 1.13 12.89
CA GLU A 50 -2.82 1.77 12.73
C GLU A 50 -2.33 1.68 11.28
N LEU A 51 -2.54 0.52 10.64
CA LEU A 51 -2.27 0.33 9.22
C LEU A 51 -3.15 1.24 8.34
N MET A 52 -4.44 1.40 8.68
CA MET A 52 -5.33 2.31 7.95
C MET A 52 -4.93 3.78 8.09
N GLY A 53 -4.58 4.20 9.31
CA GLY A 53 -4.08 5.55 9.57
C GLY A 53 -2.81 5.83 8.77
N TYR A 54 -1.83 4.92 8.85
CA TYR A 54 -0.60 4.99 8.07
C TYR A 54 -0.88 5.07 6.56
N LEU A 55 -1.73 4.20 6.02
CA LEU A 55 -2.03 4.14 4.60
C LEU A 55 -2.69 5.44 4.09
N THR A 56 -3.57 6.02 4.89
CA THR A 56 -4.27 7.26 4.55
C THR A 56 -3.28 8.42 4.47
N GLU A 57 -2.50 8.65 5.54
CA GLU A 57 -1.50 9.71 5.60
C GLU A 57 -0.42 9.54 4.52
N PHE A 58 0.03 8.30 4.30
CA PHE A 58 1.02 7.96 3.29
C PHE A 58 0.53 8.30 1.88
N ALA A 59 -0.69 7.87 1.54
CA ALA A 59 -1.25 8.11 0.23
C ALA A 59 -1.48 9.61 0.02
N GLU A 60 -2.09 10.30 0.99
CA GLU A 60 -2.30 11.76 0.93
C GLU A 60 -0.99 12.51 0.67
N ASP A 61 0.08 12.21 1.42
CA ASP A 61 1.39 12.82 1.20
C ASP A 61 1.95 12.51 -0.19
N ALA A 62 1.92 11.24 -0.63
CA ALA A 62 2.38 10.85 -1.96
C ALA A 62 1.66 11.61 -3.08
N PHE A 63 0.33 11.71 -3.02
CA PHE A 63 -0.44 12.46 -4.03
C PHE A 63 -0.18 13.97 -3.96
N ASN A 64 -0.03 14.53 -2.77
CA ASN A 64 0.34 15.94 -2.60
C ASN A 64 1.73 16.24 -3.14
N ARG A 65 2.64 15.26 -3.14
CA ARG A 65 3.97 15.32 -3.79
C ARG A 65 3.91 15.12 -5.32
N GLY A 66 2.73 14.84 -5.87
CA GLY A 66 2.49 14.69 -7.31
C GLY A 66 2.69 13.27 -7.84
N TRP A 67 2.77 12.27 -6.97
CA TRP A 67 2.80 10.88 -7.39
C TRP A 67 1.45 10.43 -7.97
N TRP A 68 1.50 9.55 -8.97
CA TRP A 68 0.40 8.76 -9.49
C TRP A 68 0.96 7.37 -9.89
N PRO A 69 0.22 6.27 -9.71
CA PRO A 69 0.58 4.90 -10.03
C PRO A 69 0.58 4.75 -11.54
N HIS A 70 1.75 4.94 -12.14
CA HIS A 70 1.99 4.65 -13.55
C HIS A 70 2.82 3.39 -13.74
N ASP A 71 3.65 3.04 -12.75
CA ASP A 71 4.51 1.86 -12.77
C ASP A 71 4.29 1.00 -11.50
N PRO A 72 3.98 -0.31 -11.65
CA PRO A 72 3.93 -1.26 -10.52
C PRO A 72 5.25 -1.42 -9.75
N GLY A 73 6.36 -0.92 -10.29
CA GLY A 73 7.66 -0.84 -9.62
C GLY A 73 7.88 0.44 -8.81
N ASP A 74 6.94 1.39 -8.85
CA ASP A 74 7.04 2.62 -8.05
C ASP A 74 7.05 2.28 -6.56
N TRP A 75 7.93 2.95 -5.81
CA TRP A 75 8.08 2.71 -4.38
C TRP A 75 6.76 2.97 -3.63
N GLU A 76 6.03 4.03 -3.98
CA GLU A 76 4.70 4.34 -3.44
C GLU A 76 3.65 3.26 -3.76
N PHE A 77 3.66 2.71 -4.99
CA PHE A 77 2.77 1.61 -5.38
C PHE A 77 3.03 0.38 -4.50
N VAL A 78 4.28 -0.05 -4.41
CA VAL A 78 4.67 -1.24 -3.63
C VAL A 78 4.36 -1.04 -2.15
N ARG A 79 4.54 0.18 -1.62
CA ARG A 79 4.21 0.50 -0.22
C ARG A 79 2.71 0.40 0.06
N ILE A 80 1.86 0.89 -0.84
CA ILE A 80 0.39 0.76 -0.72
C ILE A 80 -0.01 -0.72 -0.74
N VAL A 81 0.49 -1.48 -1.70
CA VAL A 81 0.20 -2.93 -1.82
C VAL A 81 0.66 -3.69 -0.57
N ALA A 82 1.83 -3.36 -0.01
CA ALA A 82 2.34 -3.97 1.20
C ALA A 82 1.44 -3.74 2.41
N VAL A 83 0.93 -2.52 2.61
CA VAL A 83 0.01 -2.23 3.72
C VAL A 83 -1.32 -2.97 3.51
N CYS A 84 -1.89 -2.95 2.31
CA CYS A 84 -3.10 -3.69 1.98
C CYS A 84 -2.94 -5.20 2.19
N TRP A 85 -1.76 -5.76 1.87
CA TRP A 85 -1.45 -7.15 2.13
C TRP A 85 -1.37 -7.45 3.63
N MET A 86 -0.70 -6.62 4.43
CA MET A 86 -0.63 -6.78 5.90
C MET A 86 -2.02 -6.72 6.54
N MET A 87 -2.89 -5.84 6.05
CA MET A 87 -4.26 -5.75 6.52
C MET A 87 -5.08 -7.01 6.22
N ARG A 88 -4.81 -7.67 5.08
CA ARG A 88 -5.47 -8.92 4.67
C ARG A 88 -4.94 -10.14 5.42
N ASP A 89 -3.64 -10.16 5.73
CA ASP A 89 -2.99 -11.21 6.51
C ASP A 89 -3.37 -11.15 8.01
N ALA A 90 -3.69 -9.95 8.52
CA ALA A 90 -4.14 -9.75 9.89
C ALA A 90 -5.63 -10.04 10.14
N ALA A 91 -6.41 -10.31 9.08
CA ALA A 91 -7.86 -10.57 9.13
C ALA A 91 -8.18 -12.07 9.20
#